data_AF-A0A5N0IRI3-F1
#
_entry.id   AF-A0A5N0IRI3-F1
#
_cell.length_a   1.000
_cell.length_b   1.000
_cell.length_c   1.000
_cell.angle_alpha   90.00
_cell.angle_beta   90.00
_cell.angle_gamma   90.00
#
_symmetry.space_group_name_H-M   'P 1'
#
loop_
_entity.id
_entity.type
_entity.pdbx_description
1 polymer ?
#
loop_
_entity_poly.entity_id
_entity_poly.type
_entity_poly.pdbx_seq_one_letter_code
_entity_poly.pdbx_strand_id
1 'polypeptide(L)'
;MAVLRDDRWPGRNPMTLLCNAGTDGWNGAERDLPAGTEIVKQYHRAVEENDYSIANVIVGRAVGPIHDATSAADIVVATVDELVVLLGSERPRRR
;
A
#
# COMPACT_ATOMS: atom_id res chain seq x y z
N MET A 1 -20.66 2.13 -1.69
CA MET A 1 -20.83 2.20 -0.24
C MET A 1 -19.89 1.18 0.36
N ALA A 2 -18.57 1.45 0.35
CA ALA A 2 -17.61 0.60 1.07
C ALA A 2 -17.53 1.18 2.48
N VAL A 3 -18.06 0.48 3.48
CA VAL A 3 -18.30 1.03 4.83
C VAL A 3 -17.03 1.49 5.54
N LEU A 4 -15.86 1.11 5.03
CA LEU A 4 -14.54 1.42 5.59
C LEU A 4 -13.90 2.70 5.02
N ARG A 5 -14.57 3.40 4.09
CA ARG A 5 -14.17 4.74 3.64
C ARG A 5 -15.39 5.58 3.28
N ASP A 6 -15.39 6.83 3.73
CA ASP A 6 -16.21 7.91 3.15
C ASP A 6 -16.04 7.85 1.61
N ASP A 7 -17.14 7.78 0.85
CA ASP A 7 -17.30 7.26 -0.53
C ASP A 7 -16.49 7.95 -1.66
N ARG A 8 -15.25 8.37 -1.41
CA ARG A 8 -14.46 9.22 -2.31
C ARG A 8 -13.63 8.47 -3.34
N TRP A 9 -13.48 7.15 -3.22
CA TRP A 9 -12.68 6.39 -4.18
C TRP A 9 -13.52 5.98 -5.40
N PRO A 10 -13.07 6.28 -6.64
CA PRO A 10 -13.82 5.92 -7.84
C PRO A 10 -14.00 4.39 -7.95
N GLY A 11 -15.23 3.91 -8.01
CA GLY A 11 -15.54 2.48 -8.08
C GLY A 11 -15.00 1.74 -9.32
N ARG A 12 -14.53 2.48 -10.34
CA ARG A 12 -13.89 1.92 -11.54
C ARG A 12 -12.44 1.49 -11.32
N ASN A 13 -11.77 2.03 -10.31
CA ASN A 13 -10.34 1.79 -10.11
C ASN A 13 -10.19 0.98 -8.81
N PRO A 14 -9.78 -0.29 -8.84
CA PRO A 14 -9.47 -1.00 -7.60
C PRO A 14 -8.28 -0.34 -6.89
N MET A 15 -8.30 -0.33 -5.56
CA MET A 15 -7.13 0.05 -4.76
C MET A 15 -6.23 -1.16 -4.55
N THR A 16 -4.93 -0.92 -4.44
CA THR A 16 -3.98 -1.92 -3.92
C THR A 16 -3.68 -1.57 -2.47
N LEU A 17 -3.94 -2.52 -1.58
CA LEU A 17 -3.70 -2.40 -0.15
C LEU A 17 -2.66 -3.42 0.29
N LEU A 18 -2.01 -3.16 1.41
CA LEU A 18 -1.18 -4.13 2.09
C LEU A 18 -2.08 -5.24 2.66
N CYS A 19 -1.64 -6.50 2.53
CA CYS A 19 -2.26 -7.63 3.22
C CYS A 19 -1.98 -7.52 4.72
N ASN A 20 -3.04 -7.45 5.53
CA ASN A 20 -2.98 -7.43 6.98
C ASN A 20 -4.25 -8.09 7.56
N ALA A 21 -4.37 -8.16 8.89
CA ALA A 21 -5.51 -8.81 9.53
C ALA A 21 -6.85 -8.16 9.17
N GLY A 22 -6.84 -6.87 8.86
CA GLY A 22 -8.00 -6.17 8.30
C GLY A 22 -8.32 -6.68 6.90
N THR A 23 -7.42 -6.46 5.94
CA THR A 23 -7.69 -6.74 4.52
C THR A 23 -7.87 -8.23 4.23
N ASP A 24 -7.20 -9.15 4.93
CA ASP A 24 -7.33 -10.60 4.72
C ASP A 24 -8.75 -11.11 5.01
N GLY A 25 -9.49 -10.45 5.90
CA GLY A 25 -10.81 -10.90 6.33
C GLY A 25 -11.97 -10.45 5.43
N TRP A 26 -11.79 -9.40 4.64
CA TRP A 26 -12.90 -8.76 3.91
C TRP A 26 -12.57 -8.23 2.52
N ASN A 27 -11.36 -8.45 1.98
CA ASN A 27 -10.97 -7.96 0.65
C ASN A 27 -12.02 -8.34 -0.42
N GLY A 28 -12.67 -7.33 -0.99
CA GLY A 28 -13.74 -7.47 -2.00
C GLY A 28 -15.17 -7.60 -1.45
N ALA A 29 -15.36 -7.72 -0.13
CA ALA A 29 -16.65 -7.79 0.55
C ALA A 29 -16.97 -6.55 1.40
N GLU A 30 -16.16 -5.49 1.29
CA GLU A 30 -16.26 -4.26 2.10
C GLU A 30 -17.58 -3.54 1.94
N ARG A 31 -18.17 -3.70 0.75
CA ARG A 31 -19.43 -3.06 0.37
C ARG A 31 -20.64 -3.73 0.99
N ASP A 32 -20.46 -4.98 1.41
CA ASP A 32 -21.52 -5.81 2.00
C ASP A 32 -21.43 -5.83 3.53
N LEU A 33 -20.40 -5.21 4.12
CA LEU A 33 -20.26 -5.08 5.57
C LEU A 33 -21.34 -4.14 6.13
N PRO A 34 -22.25 -4.62 7.00
CA PRO A 34 -23.24 -3.74 7.62
C PRO A 34 -22.55 -2.70 8.50
N ALA A 35 -23.05 -1.46 8.44
CA ALA A 35 -22.61 -0.39 9.32
C ALA A 35 -22.82 -0.77 10.79
N GLY A 36 -21.88 -0.38 11.65
CA GLY A 36 -21.96 -0.63 13.10
C GLY A 36 -21.61 -2.04 13.54
N THR A 37 -21.21 -2.93 12.62
CA THR A 37 -20.59 -4.21 12.97
C THR A 37 -19.30 -4.00 13.76
N GLU A 38 -18.94 -5.00 14.58
CA GLU A 38 -17.74 -4.92 15.40
C GLU A 38 -16.47 -4.74 14.56
N ILE A 39 -16.41 -5.37 13.38
CA ILE A 39 -15.29 -5.23 12.46
C ILE A 39 -15.12 -3.80 11.94
N VAL A 40 -16.23 -3.09 11.65
CA VAL A 40 -16.20 -1.69 11.23
C VAL A 40 -15.71 -0.80 12.37
N LYS A 41 -16.16 -1.05 13.61
CA LYS A 41 -15.69 -0.32 14.80
C LYS A 41 -14.20 -0.57 15.07
N GLN A 42 -13.76 -1.82 14.95
CA GLN A 42 -12.35 -2.20 15.10
C GLN A 42 -11.49 -1.51 14.05
N TYR A 43 -11.94 -1.47 12.80
CA TYR A 43 -11.24 -0.75 11.75
C TYR A 43 -11.12 0.75 12.05
N HIS A 44 -12.20 1.43 12.44
CA HIS A 44 -12.15 2.85 12.77
C HIS A 44 -11.22 3.14 13.95
N ARG A 45 -11.25 2.31 15.00
CA ARG A 45 -10.31 2.41 16.12
C ARG A 45 -8.86 2.23 15.65
N ALA A 46 -8.60 1.22 14.82
CA ALA A 46 -7.26 0.98 14.29
C ALA A 46 -6.75 2.17 13.46
N VAL A 47 -7.62 2.86 12.71
CA VAL A 47 -7.27 4.09 11.99
C VAL A 47 -6.94 5.22 12.97
N GLU A 48 -7.74 5.43 14.02
CA GLU A 48 -7.52 6.47 15.04
C GLU A 48 -6.22 6.24 15.83
N GLU A 49 -5.90 4.99 16.13
CA GLU A 49 -4.74 4.58 16.92
C GLU A 49 -3.47 4.36 16.08
N ASN A 50 -3.56 4.49 14.75
CA ASN A 50 -2.50 4.13 13.79
C ASN A 50 -2.03 2.67 13.91
N ASP A 51 -2.94 1.76 14.24
CA ASP A 51 -2.69 0.32 14.23
C ASP A 51 -2.79 -0.24 12.81
N TYR A 52 -1.69 -0.20 12.08
CA TYR A 52 -1.60 -0.71 10.70
C TYR A 52 -1.59 -2.24 10.57
N SER A 53 -1.67 -2.97 11.69
CA SER A 53 -1.95 -4.42 11.64
C SER A 53 -3.39 -4.72 11.21
N ILE A 54 -4.30 -3.74 11.38
CA ILE A 54 -5.71 -3.81 11.01
C ILE A 54 -6.09 -2.69 10.04
N ALA A 55 -5.61 -1.46 10.26
CA ALA A 55 -5.93 -0.32 9.42
C ALA A 55 -5.35 -0.48 8.01
N ASN A 56 -6.06 0.05 7.01
CA ASN A 56 -5.63 -0.05 5.62
C ASN A 56 -4.38 0.77 5.34
N VAL A 57 -3.42 0.16 4.66
CA VAL A 57 -2.23 0.85 4.12
C VAL A 57 -2.26 0.74 2.60
N ILE A 58 -2.25 1.87 1.91
CA ILE A 58 -2.20 1.91 0.45
C ILE A 58 -0.75 1.74 0.02
N VAL A 59 -0.47 0.68 -0.72
CA VAL A 59 0.89 0.36 -1.19
C VAL A 59 0.85 -0.14 -2.63
N GLY A 60 1.92 0.15 -3.36
CA GLY A 60 2.19 -0.50 -4.64
C GLY A 60 2.91 -1.83 -4.45
N ARG A 61 3.01 -2.63 -5.53
CA ARG A 61 3.76 -3.90 -5.53
C ARG A 61 5.24 -3.76 -5.18
N ALA A 62 5.80 -2.56 -5.34
CA ALA A 62 7.20 -2.25 -5.04
C ALA A 62 7.48 -2.07 -3.54
N VAL A 63 6.53 -2.31 -2.64
CA VAL A 63 6.76 -2.22 -1.19
C VAL A 63 7.62 -3.35 -0.64
N GLY A 64 7.55 -4.55 -1.24
CA GLY A 64 8.24 -5.74 -0.73
C GLY A 64 9.76 -5.58 -0.53
N PRO A 65 10.48 -4.94 -1.48
CA PRO A 65 11.92 -4.67 -1.34
C PRO A 65 12.29 -3.54 -0.37
N ILE A 66 11.33 -2.82 0.23
CA ILE A 66 11.62 -1.72 1.15
C ILE A 66 11.81 -2.30 2.56
N HIS A 67 13.02 -2.16 3.10
CA HIS A 67 13.40 -2.74 4.39
C HIS A 67 13.77 -1.71 5.47
N ASP A 68 14.09 -0.48 5.07
CA ASP A 68 14.53 0.58 5.97
C ASP A 68 13.86 1.92 5.66
N ALA A 69 13.66 2.73 6.69
CA ALA A 69 13.28 4.12 6.56
C ALA A 69 14.54 4.99 6.52
N THR A 70 14.74 5.72 5.43
CA THR A 70 15.87 6.62 5.26
C THR A 70 15.40 7.98 4.75
N SER A 71 16.31 8.95 4.67
CA SER A 71 15.98 10.28 4.15
C SER A 71 15.63 10.21 2.65
N ALA A 72 14.75 11.10 2.21
CA ALA A 72 14.42 11.19 0.78
C ALA A 72 15.66 11.49 -0.09
N ALA A 73 16.64 12.23 0.46
CA ALA A 73 17.89 12.52 -0.23
C ALA A 73 18.69 11.23 -0.47
N ASP A 74 18.82 10.38 0.54
CA ASP A 74 19.57 9.12 0.43
C ASP A 74 18.90 8.16 -0.57
N ILE A 75 17.57 8.12 -0.63
CA ILE A 75 16.84 7.33 -1.64
C ILE A 75 17.20 7.78 -3.05
N VAL A 76 17.17 9.09 -3.31
CA VAL A 76 17.44 9.65 -4.65
C VAL A 76 18.89 9.39 -5.04
N VAL A 77 19.85 9.63 -4.13
CA VAL A 77 21.27 9.37 -4.38
C VAL A 77 21.52 7.90 -4.69
N ALA A 78 21.04 6.99 -3.84
CA ALA A 78 21.21 5.55 -4.06
C ALA A 78 20.59 5.08 -5.39
N THR A 79 19.40 5.60 -5.73
CA THR A 79 18.71 5.26 -6.99
C THR A 79 19.52 5.71 -8.20
N VAL A 80 20.10 6.92 -8.17
CA VAL A 80 20.91 7.45 -9.27
C VAL A 80 22.23 6.68 -9.40
N ASP A 81 22.88 6.36 -8.29
CA ASP A 81 24.13 5.58 -8.28
C ASP A 81 23.91 4.18 -8.88
N GLU A 82 22.83 3.49 -8.48
CA GLU A 82 22.47 2.19 -9.05
C GLU A 82 22.17 2.30 -10.55
N LEU A 83 21.46 3.35 -10.97
CA LEU A 83 21.16 3.60 -12.38
C LEU A 83 22.44 3.81 -13.21
N VAL A 84 23.41 4.57 -12.69
CA VAL A 84 24.70 4.79 -13.37
C VAL A 84 25.46 3.49 -13.56
N VAL A 85 25.46 2.61 -12.55
CA VAL A 85 26.09 1.29 -12.65
C VAL A 85 25.37 0.44 -13.70
N LEU A 86 24.04 0.37 -13.65
CA LEU A 86 23.25 -0.43 -14.58
C LEU A 86 23.46 0.03 -16.02
N LEU A 87 23.32 1.33 -16.29
CA LEU A 87 23.49 1.92 -17.63
C LEU A 87 24.94 1.87 -18.13
N GLY A 88 25.93 2.03 -17.23
CA GLY A 88 27.35 1.91 -17.56
C GLY A 88 27.81 0.46 -17.81
N SER A 89 27.06 -0.52 -17.29
CA SER A 89 27.32 -1.95 -17.47
C SER A 89 26.62 -2.57 -18.69
N GLU A 90 25.67 -1.85 -19.32
CA GLU A 90 25.05 -2.30 -20.57
C GLU A 90 26.06 -2.26 -21.74
N ARG A 91 26.51 -3.42 -22.21
CA ARG A 91 27.06 -3.53 -23.56
C ARG A 91 25.94 -3.25 -24.56
N PRO A 92 26.19 -2.51 -25.66
CA PRO A 92 25.16 -2.23 -26.65
C PRO A 92 24.55 -3.55 -27.14
N ARG A 93 23.24 -3.71 -26.96
CA ARG A 93 22.47 -4.84 -27.51
C ARG A 93 22.72 -4.87 -29.03
N ARG A 94 23.51 -5.85 -29.50
CA ARG A 94 23.68 -6.09 -30.94
C ARG A 94 22.30 -6.40 -31.51
N ARG A 95 21.87 -5.54 -32.44
CA ARG A 95 20.75 -5.76 -33.34
C ARG A 95 21.02 -6.95 -34.26
#